data_AF-X8DH24-F1
#
_entry.id   AF-X8DH24-F1
#
_cell.length_a   1.000
_cell.length_b   1.000
_cell.length_c   1.000
_cell.angle_alpha   90.00
_cell.angle_beta   90.00
_cell.angle_gamma   90.00
#
_symmetry.space_group_name_H-M   'P 1'
#
loop_
_entity.id
_entity.type
_entity.pdbx_description
1 polymer ?
#
loop_
_entity_poly.entity_id
_entity_poly.type
_entity_poly.pdbx_seq_one_letter_code
_entity_poly.pdbx_strand_id
1 'polypeptide(L)' 'MFDIPLELPAVVVGVAWHPRHDDNAAHTWLRGLLIESFARLPM' A
#
# COMPACT_ATOMS: atom_id res chain seq x y z
N MET A 1 14.46 2.16 -12.48
CA MET A 1 14.83 1.80 -11.10
C MET A 1 16.33 1.88 -11.02
N PHE A 2 16.89 2.47 -9.96
CA PHE A 2 18.34 2.52 -9.74
C PHE A 2 18.70 1.45 -8.71
N ASP A 3 19.84 0.80 -8.90
CA ASP A 3 20.31 -0.21 -7.95
C ASP A 3 20.72 0.44 -6.63
N ILE A 4 20.38 -0.25 -5.55
CA ILE A 4 20.79 0.14 -4.20
C ILE A 4 22.23 -0.38 -4.00
N PRO A 5 23.21 0.47 -3.66
CA PRO A 5 24.62 0.07 -3.62
C PRO A 5 25.00 -0.75 -2.38
N LEU A 6 24.04 -1.13 -1.55
CA LEU A 6 24.25 -1.90 -0.33
C LEU A 6 23.00 -2.70 0.04
N GLU A 7 23.19 -3.84 0.71
CA GLU A 7 22.11 -4.67 1.22
C GLU A 7 21.35 -3.95 2.33
N LEU A 8 20.09 -3.59 2.06
CA LEU A 8 19.22 -2.91 3.01
C LEU A 8 18.18 -3.88 3.59
N PRO A 9 17.80 -3.72 4.86
CA PRO A 9 16.68 -4.47 5.41
C PRO A 9 15.38 -4.09 4.69
N ALA A 10 14.49 -5.07 4.52
CA ALA A 10 13.17 -4.84 3.95
C ALA A 10 12.34 -3.89 4.85
N VAL A 11 11.57 -3.02 4.21
CA VAL A 11 10.60 -2.14 4.89
C VAL A 11 9.20 -2.72 4.72
N VAL A 12 8.50 -2.90 5.83
CA VAL A 12 7.09 -3.31 5.80
C VAL A 12 6.24 -2.08 5.49
N VAL A 13 5.53 -2.12 4.36
CA VAL A 13 4.55 -1.10 4.00
C VAL A 13 3.16 -1.63 4.34
N GLY A 14 2.40 -0.85 5.12
CA GLY A 14 1.03 -1.14 5.49
C GLY A 14 0.09 0.02 5.15
N VAL A 15 -1.21 -0.27 5.08
CA VAL A 15 -2.27 0.72 4.86
C VAL A 15 -3.18 0.73 6.09
N ALA A 16 -3.47 1.92 6.61
CA ALA A 16 -4.36 2.12 7.75
C ALA A 16 -5.36 3.24 7.47
N TRP A 17 -6.52 3.18 8.10
CA TRP A 17 -7.54 4.23 8.06
C TRP A 17 -8.33 4.25 9.36
N HIS A 18 -9.05 5.34 9.58
CA HIS A 18 -9.89 5.50 10.76
C HIS A 18 -11.27 4.82 10.55
N PRO A 19 -11.82 4.08 11.54
CA PRO A 19 -13.12 3.37 11.41
C PRO A 19 -14.30 4.26 10.99
N ARG A 20 -14.25 5.55 11.28
CA ARG A 20 -15.22 6.57 10.80
C ARG A 20 -15.46 6.56 9.28
N HIS A 21 -14.55 5.96 8.50
CA HIS A 21 -14.61 5.91 7.05
C HIS A 21 -15.05 4.55 6.49
N ASP A 22 -15.43 3.60 7.33
CA ASP A 22 -15.82 2.27 6.83
C ASP A 22 -17.07 2.32 5.94
N ASP A 23 -18.02 3.20 6.25
CA ASP A 23 -19.24 3.43 5.44
C ASP A 23 -19.05 4.47 4.32
N ASN A 24 -17.82 4.95 4.08
CA ASN A 24 -17.55 5.91 3.01
C ASN A 24 -17.16 5.18 1.71
N ALA A 25 -18.05 5.23 0.71
CA ALA A 25 -17.85 4.56 -0.57
C ALA A 25 -16.56 4.98 -1.32
N ALA A 26 -16.18 6.26 -1.25
CA ALA A 26 -14.94 6.73 -1.88
C ALA A 26 -13.69 6.17 -1.18
N HIS A 27 -13.71 6.07 0.16
CA HIS A 27 -12.66 5.39 0.92
C HIS A 27 -12.61 3.90 0.59
N THR A 28 -13.75 3.22 0.47
CA THR A 28 -13.79 1.80 0.07
C THR A 28 -13.16 1.58 -1.29
N TRP A 29 -13.50 2.41 -2.28
CA TRP A 29 -12.88 2.36 -3.60
C TRP A 29 -11.36 2.60 -3.54
N LEU A 30 -10.92 3.66 -2.86
CA LEU A 30 -9.50 4.00 -2.78
C LEU A 30 -8.68 2.92 -2.06
N ARG A 31 -9.22 2.33 -0.97
CA ARG A 31 -8.58 1.21 -0.27
C ARG A 31 -8.36 0.02 -1.21
N GLY A 32 -9.37 -0.32 -2.01
CA GLY A 32 -9.27 -1.38 -3.01
C GLY A 32 -8.17 -1.09 -4.05
N LEU A 33 -8.17 0.12 -4.61
CA LEU A 33 -7.17 0.53 -5.60
C LEU A 33 -5.74 0.51 -5.04
N LEU A 34 -5.54 0.98 -3.80
CA LEU A 34 -4.24 0.93 -3.13
C LEU A 34 -3.77 -0.51 -2.98
N ILE A 35 -4.59 -1.39 -2.40
CA ILE A 35 -4.22 -2.80 -2.18
C ILE A 35 -3.87 -3.47 -3.52
N GLU A 36 -4.69 -3.26 -4.55
CA GLU A 36 -4.46 -3.84 -5.88
C GLU A 36 -3.16 -3.33 -6.53
N SER A 37 -2.84 -2.05 -6.35
CA SER A 37 -1.62 -1.44 -6.91
C SER A 37 -0.35 -2.02 -6.28
N PHE A 38 -0.35 -2.21 -4.97
CA PHE A 38 0.80 -2.78 -4.26
C PHE A 38 0.94 -4.29 -4.45
N ALA A 39 -0.15 -5.02 -4.68
CA ALA A 39 -0.10 -6.45 -5.00
C ALA A 39 0.58 -6.75 -6.35
N ARG A 40 0.70 -5.76 -7.23
CA ARG A 40 1.36 -5.89 -8.55
C ARG A 40 2.83 -5.47 -8.55
N LEU A 41 3.37 -5.05 -7.41
CA LEU A 41 4.79 -4.72 -7.32
C LEU A 41 5.62 -6.02 -7.33
N PRO A 42 6.71 -6.08 -8.11
CA PRO A 42 7.62 -7.22 -8.06
C PRO A 42 8.25 -7.29 -6.67
N MET A 43 8.14 -8.46 -6.05
CA MET A 43 8.76 -8.85 -4.78
C MET A 43 10.23 -9.22 -4.96
#